data_AF-A0A1V4AIU1-F1
#
_entry.id   AF-A0A1V4AIU1-F1
#
_cell.length_a   1.000
_cell.length_b   1.000
_cell.length_c   1.000
_cell.angle_alpha   90.00
_cell.angle_beta   90.00
_cell.angle_gamma   90.00
#
_symmetry.space_group_name_H-M   'P 1'
#
loop_
_entity.id
_entity.type
_entity.pdbx_description
1 polymer ?
#
loop_
_entity_poly.entity_id
_entity_poly.type
_entity_poly.pdbx_seq_one_letter_code
_entity_poly.pdbx_strand_id
1 'polypeptide(L)'
;MPNYYNYILRCADGTLYSGSTVDPQKRLAAHNAGRGAKYTRSRRPVRMIALWQWPDKGAAMSAEARVKRLTREEKLALAAGVSFPSGGKRVSVPKEKRPRRN
;
A
#
# COMPACT_ATOMS: atom_id res chain seq x y z
N MET A 1 6.39 -19.80 5.73
CA MET A 1 6.94 -18.85 4.74
C MET A 1 6.40 -17.46 5.03
N PRO A 2 7.23 -16.40 4.98
CA PRO A 2 6.74 -15.03 5.07
C PRO A 2 6.05 -14.63 3.76
N ASN A 3 4.80 -14.17 3.85
CA ASN A 3 4.09 -13.59 2.71
C ASN A 3 4.62 -12.17 2.47
N TYR A 4 4.78 -11.80 1.20
CA TYR A 4 5.20 -10.47 0.81
C TYR A 4 4.00 -9.65 0.39
N TYR A 5 3.90 -8.42 0.85
CA TYR A 5 2.80 -7.53 0.54
C TYR A 5 3.29 -6.29 -0.19
N ASN A 6 2.64 -5.96 -1.29
CA ASN A 6 2.83 -4.70 -1.99
C ASN A 6 1.63 -3.81 -1.72
N TYR A 7 1.86 -2.56 -1.34
CA TYR A 7 0.81 -1.62 -0.99
C TYR A 7 1.00 -0.30 -1.71
N ILE A 8 -0.13 0.39 -1.93
CA ILE A 8 -0.17 1.76 -2.43
C ILE A 8 -0.92 2.61 -1.40
N LEU A 9 -0.22 3.62 -0.89
CA LEU A 9 -0.77 4.67 -0.04
C LEU A 9 -1.04 5.92 -0.87
N ARG A 10 -2.17 6.56 -0.61
CA ARG A 10 -2.49 7.90 -1.06
C ARG A 10 -2.34 8.85 0.12
N CYS A 11 -1.46 9.84 -0.02
CA CYS A 11 -1.34 10.92 0.96
C CYS A 11 -2.47 11.94 0.76
N ALA A 12 -2.71 12.78 1.77
CA ALA A 12 -3.70 13.87 1.69
C ALA A 12 -3.45 14.83 0.52
N ASP A 13 -2.17 15.05 0.19
CA ASP A 13 -1.68 15.88 -0.92
C ASP A 13 -1.96 15.30 -2.32
N GLY A 14 -2.54 14.09 -2.41
CA GLY A 14 -2.79 13.40 -3.67
C GLY A 14 -1.57 12.71 -4.26
N THR A 15 -0.42 12.74 -3.57
CA THR A 15 0.76 11.94 -3.90
C THR A 15 0.53 10.47 -3.57
N LEU A 16 1.10 9.60 -4.42
CA LEU A 16 1.02 8.15 -4.27
C LEU A 16 2.35 7.60 -3.83
N TYR A 17 2.32 6.76 -2.80
CA TYR A 17 3.48 6.06 -2.30
C TYR A 17 3.27 4.56 -2.45
N SER A 18 4.15 3.89 -3.17
CA SER A 18 4.14 2.44 -3.34
C SER A 18 5.33 1.83 -2.63
N GLY A 19 5.13 0.71 -1.95
CA GLY A 19 6.22 -0.05 -1.34
C GLY A 19 5.84 -1.49 -1.08
N SER A 20 6.84 -2.28 -0.70
CA SER A 20 6.70 -3.66 -0.27
C SER A 20 6.93 -3.79 1.25
N THR A 21 6.22 -4.70 1.91
CA THR A 21 6.37 -4.99 3.35
C THR A 21 5.86 -6.40 3.64
N VAL A 22 6.28 -6.97 4.76
CA VAL A 22 5.71 -8.23 5.28
C VAL A 22 4.47 -7.98 6.16
N ASP A 23 4.32 -6.76 6.70
CA ASP A 23 3.26 -6.41 7.66
C ASP A 23 2.58 -5.08 7.33
N PRO A 24 1.65 -5.05 6.35
CA PRO A 24 1.00 -3.81 5.91
C PRO A 24 0.13 -3.18 7.01
N GLN A 25 -0.51 -3.98 7.85
CA GLN A 25 -1.31 -3.50 8.98
C GLN A 25 -0.45 -2.74 10.00
N LYS A 26 0.67 -3.35 10.43
CA LYS A 26 1.57 -2.76 11.42
C LYS A 26 2.21 -1.49 10.86
N ARG A 27 2.58 -1.50 9.58
CA ARG A 27 3.13 -0.35 8.85
C ARG A 27 2.13 0.81 8.78
N LEU A 28 0.88 0.54 8.36
CA LEU A 28 -0.17 1.57 8.27
C LEU A 28 -0.50 2.16 9.64
N ALA A 29 -0.65 1.30 10.66
CA ALA A 29 -0.88 1.74 12.03
C ALA A 29 0.27 2.63 12.53
N ALA A 30 1.53 2.26 12.26
CA ALA A 30 2.68 3.09 12.61
C ALA A 30 2.67 4.45 11.89
N HIS A 31 2.36 4.47 10.59
CA HIS A 31 2.25 5.71 9.81
C HIS A 31 1.20 6.67 10.37
N ASN A 32 0.02 6.17 10.75
CA ASN A 32 -1.03 6.97 11.36
C ASN A 32 -0.73 7.36 12.81
N ALA A 33 -0.14 6.46 13.59
CA ALA A 33 0.15 6.64 15.01
C ALA A 33 1.36 7.54 15.32
N GLY A 34 1.83 8.39 14.39
CA GLY A 34 3.00 9.23 14.67
C GLY A 34 4.34 8.62 14.31
N ARG A 35 4.43 7.29 14.23
CA ARG A 35 5.67 6.50 14.28
C ARG A 35 6.20 6.01 12.93
N GLY A 36 5.55 6.35 11.83
CA GLY A 36 6.02 6.04 10.49
C GLY A 36 7.13 6.97 9.99
N ALA A 37 7.49 6.83 8.72
CA ALA A 37 8.52 7.66 8.09
C ALA A 37 8.25 9.16 8.26
N LYS A 38 9.31 9.95 8.51
CA LYS A 38 9.28 11.41 8.72
C LYS A 38 8.42 12.12 7.65
N TYR A 39 8.48 11.63 6.41
CA TYR A 39 7.74 12.13 5.24
C TYR A 39 6.21 11.99 5.35
N THR A 40 5.72 10.94 6.02
CA THR A 40 4.28 10.67 6.21
C THR A 40 3.73 11.26 7.50
N ARG A 41 4.58 11.81 8.37
CA ARG A 41 4.18 12.36 9.68
C ARG A 41 3.34 13.63 9.54
N SER A 42 3.65 14.46 8.54
CA SER A 42 2.96 15.73 8.25
C SER A 42 1.88 15.63 7.17
N ARG A 43 1.76 14.49 6.47
CA ARG A 43 0.86 14.29 5.32
C ARG A 43 -0.33 13.37 5.62
N ARG A 44 -0.78 13.39 6.87
CA ARG A 44 -1.91 12.59 7.36
C ARG A 44 -3.24 13.26 7.04
N PRO A 45 -4.31 12.49 6.80
CA PRO A 45 -4.38 11.02 6.83
C PRO A 45 -3.78 10.38 5.57
N VAL A 46 -2.97 9.33 5.75
CA VAL A 46 -2.51 8.49 4.63
C VAL A 46 -3.47 7.31 4.51
N ARG A 47 -4.03 7.11 3.33
CA ARG A 47 -5.00 6.03 3.10
C ARG A 47 -4.38 4.96 2.23
N MET A 48 -4.45 3.71 2.69
CA MET A 48 -4.10 2.58 1.84
C MET A 48 -5.22 2.39 0.82
N ILE A 49 -4.92 2.60 -0.45
CA ILE A 49 -5.89 2.45 -1.54
C ILE A 49 -5.80 1.08 -2.20
N ALA A 50 -4.65 0.41 -2.09
CA ALA A 50 -4.49 -0.93 -2.62
C ALA A 50 -3.48 -1.76 -1.82
N LEU A 51 -3.73 -3.07 -1.77
CA LEU A 51 -2.89 -4.06 -1.12
C LEU A 51 -2.93 -5.37 -1.91
N TRP A 52 -1.77 -5.94 -2.16
CA TRP A 52 -1.61 -7.25 -2.81
C TRP A 52 -0.68 -8.12 -2.01
N GLN A 53 -1.03 -9.40 -1.87
CA GLN A 53 -0.18 -10.41 -1.28
C GLN A 53 0.43 -11.30 -2.36
N TRP A 54 1.67 -11.68 -2.10
CA TRP A 54 2.51 -12.51 -2.94
C TRP A 54 3.06 -13.65 -2.09
N PRO A 55 2.99 -14.90 -2.57
CA PRO A 55 3.57 -16.05 -1.88
C PRO A 55 5.11 -16.02 -1.91
N ASP A 56 5.69 -15.42 -2.95
CA ASP A 56 7.13 -15.44 -3.22
C ASP A 56 7.73 -14.04 -3.32
N LYS A 57 8.97 -13.90 -2.85
CA LYS A 57 9.76 -12.67 -2.98
C LYS A 57 9.95 -12.28 -4.44
N GLY A 58 10.19 -13.25 -5.32
CA GLY A 58 10.38 -13.00 -6.77
C GLY A 58 9.14 -12.36 -7.41
N ALA A 59 7.97 -12.88 -7.08
CA ALA A 59 6.70 -12.33 -7.56
C ALA A 59 6.45 -10.92 -7.01
N ALA A 60 6.74 -10.69 -5.73
CA ALA A 60 6.62 -9.37 -5.12
C ALA A 60 7.56 -8.32 -5.75
N MET A 61 8.82 -8.67 -6.01
CA MET A 61 9.80 -7.78 -6.66
C MET A 61 9.40 -7.46 -8.10
N SER A 62 8.96 -8.45 -8.88
CA SER A 62 8.49 -8.25 -10.25
C SER A 62 7.28 -7.30 -10.29
N ALA A 63 6.34 -7.50 -9.38
CA ALA A 63 5.20 -6.60 -9.23
C ALA A 63 5.63 -5.19 -8.82
N GLU A 64 6.54 -5.04 -7.85
CA GLU A 64 7.05 -3.72 -7.44
C GLU A 64 7.76 -3.00 -8.59
N ALA A 65 8.57 -3.71 -9.39
CA ALA A 65 9.24 -3.15 -10.56
C ALA A 65 8.23 -2.67 -11.62
N ARG A 66 7.14 -3.41 -11.83
CA ARG A 66 6.01 -2.98 -12.68
C ARG A 66 5.35 -1.73 -12.11
N VAL A 67 4.96 -1.73 -10.83
CA VAL A 67 4.35 -0.54 -10.17
C VAL A 67 5.26 0.67 -10.30
N LYS A 68 6.57 0.53 -10.15
CA LYS A 68 7.52 1.64 -10.32
C LYS A 68 7.50 2.22 -11.73
N ARG A 69 7.30 1.39 -12.76
CA ARG A 69 7.17 1.81 -14.16
C ARG A 69 5.81 2.43 -14.50
N LEU A 70 4.76 2.12 -13.75
CA LEU A 70 3.43 2.66 -13.98
C LEU A 70 3.36 4.16 -13.66
N THR A 71 2.60 4.87 -14.48
CA THR A 71 2.21 6.26 -14.25
C THR A 71 1.28 6.39 -13.04
N ARG A 72 1.05 7.63 -12.59
CA ARG A 72 0.12 7.92 -11.49
C ARG A 72 -1.29 7.41 -11.79
N GLU A 73 -1.77 7.61 -13.00
CA GLU A 73 -3.12 7.21 -13.43
C GLU A 73 -3.27 5.69 -13.47
N GLU A 74 -2.28 4.98 -14.02
CA GLU A 74 -2.27 3.52 -14.01
C GLU A 74 -2.25 2.94 -12.60
N LYS A 75 -1.49 3.54 -11.68
CA LYS A 75 -1.52 3.15 -10.26
C LYS A 75 -2.89 3.33 -9.63
N LEU A 76 -3.59 4.41 -9.97
CA LEU A 76 -4.95 4.66 -9.50
C LEU A 76 -5.94 3.66 -10.11
N ALA A 77 -5.83 3.36 -11.40
CA ALA A 77 -6.66 2.36 -12.06
C ALA A 77 -6.46 0.97 -11.42
N LEU A 78 -5.21 0.58 -11.20
CA LEU A 78 -4.83 -0.64 -10.50
C LEU A 78 -5.39 -0.70 -9.08
N ALA A 79 -5.37 0.44 -8.37
CA ALA A 79 -5.98 0.54 -7.06
C ALA A 79 -7.52 0.54 -7.09
N ALA A 80 -8.13 1.06 -8.16
CA ALA A 80 -9.58 1.15 -8.32
C ALA A 80 -10.21 -0.21 -8.58
N GLY A 81 -9.55 -1.10 -9.32
CA GLY A 81 -10.19 -2.35 -9.73
C GLY A 81 -9.41 -3.22 -10.69
N VAL A 82 -8.38 -2.69 -11.35
CA VAL A 82 -7.71 -3.44 -12.40
C VAL A 82 -6.92 -4.59 -11.77
N SER A 83 -7.26 -5.81 -12.18
CA SER A 83 -6.58 -7.03 -11.74
C SER A 83 -5.10 -6.96 -12.09
N PHE A 84 -4.23 -7.31 -11.15
CA PHE A 84 -2.80 -7.35 -11.43
C PHE A 84 -2.52 -8.48 -12.42
N PRO A 85 -1.87 -8.21 -13.58
CA PRO A 85 -1.64 -9.24 -14.60
C PRO A 85 -0.62 -10.30 -14.17
N SER A 86 -0.08 -10.25 -12.94
CA SER A 86 0.99 -11.14 -12.46
C SER A 86 0.53 -12.15 -11.41
N GLY A 87 -0.76 -12.25 -11.12
CA GLY A 87 -1.31 -13.29 -10.22
C GLY A 87 -1.27 -12.94 -8.72
N GLY A 88 -0.93 -11.69 -8.36
CA GLY A 88 -0.96 -11.24 -6.97
C GLY A 88 -2.38 -11.23 -6.42
N LYS A 89 -2.60 -11.87 -5.28
CA LYS A 89 -3.92 -11.93 -4.67
C LYS A 89 -4.22 -10.55 -4.09
N ARG A 90 -5.25 -9.87 -4.60
CA ARG A 90 -5.70 -8.58 -4.04
C ARG A 90 -6.23 -8.84 -2.64
N VAL A 91 -5.66 -8.15 -1.66
CA VAL A 91 -6.09 -8.24 -0.26
C VAL A 91 -6.91 -7.01 0.06
N SER A 92 -7.94 -7.19 0.88
CA SER A 92 -8.72 -6.08 1.41
C SER A 92 -7.78 -5.12 2.14
N VAL A 93 -7.79 -3.85 1.72
CA VAL A 93 -7.04 -2.81 2.42
C VAL A 93 -7.51 -2.76 3.87
N PRO A 94 -6.59 -2.84 4.86
CA PRO A 94 -6.96 -2.77 6.27
C PRO A 94 -7.68 -1.44 6.51
N LYS A 95 -8.98 -1.54 6.83
CA LYS A 95 -9.81 -0.38 7.13
C LYS A 95 -9.17 0.35 8.31
N GLU A 96 -8.84 1.61 8.10
CA GLU A 96 -8.41 2.51 9.16
C GLU A 96 -9.46 2.47 10.26
N LYS A 97 -9.11 1.92 11.43
CA LYS A 97 -9.94 2.02 12.62
C LYS A 97 -10.06 3.51 12.92
N ARG A 98 -11.20 4.10 12.55
CA ARG A 98 -11.61 5.45 12.97
C ARG A 98 -11.22 5.58 14.45
N PRO A 99 -10.39 6.55 14.85
CA PRO A 99 -10.18 6.77 16.27
C PRO A 99 -11.55 7.05 16.87
N ARG A 100 -11.94 6.25 17.88
CA ARG A 100 -13.12 6.56 18.67
C ARG A 100 -12.86 7.94 19.27
N ARG A 101 -13.64 8.93 18.82
CA ARG A 101 -13.66 10.27 19.37
C ARG A 101 -14.30 10.13 20.74
N ASN A 102 -13.55 10.41 21.80
CA ASN A 102 -14.08 10.72 23.13
C ASN A 102 -14.30 12.23 23.21
#